data_AF-A0A1V6NBU2-F1
#
_entry.id   AF-A0A1V6NBU2-F1
#
_cell.length_a   1.000
_cell.length_b   1.000
_cell.length_c   1.000
_cell.angle_alpha   90.00
_cell.angle_beta   90.00
_cell.angle_gamma   90.00
#
_symmetry.space_group_name_H-M   'P 1'
#
loop_
_entity.id
_entity.type
_entity.pdbx_description
1 polymer ?
#
loop_
_entity_poly.entity_id
_entity_poly.type
_entity_poly.pdbx_seq_one_letter_code
_entity_poly.pdbx_strand_id
1 'polypeptide(L)'
;MAEQITGLANLFGGLGLTGGTTELIGSASNCPRSTQQALVEDIRTLIQTCEATLAHAQRVQTLVESTNTPSDQGIVELSSLRRRVTALAGITDTFTNATERSIIAYITSLVGPGTLVQKMLSHFTSELRSITRDVLNSTSDDNNVLRVTLEMCYDKALDASGIVHSDNYFIPLGEASLEWPYDPDFESEDYYEHEDRIAIDDGYAEAFRVRCKHQSEKERQQREEWIRFWVQALSKCPNGPTLFYSPASHLPHCQFADVPRYLFRAFDYKSSGKNDHYVVASSESISARSYLSRVDLLSRTAEEVTRMLYSHLTKSCFRGEDTDNLMS
;
A
#
# COMPACT_ATOMS: atom_id res chain seq x y z
N MET A 1 33.15 -2.17 12.76
CA MET A 1 31.96 -2.98 12.45
C MET A 1 30.98 -3.02 13.61
N ALA A 2 31.19 -3.78 14.69
CA ALA A 2 30.21 -3.86 15.79
C ALA A 2 29.83 -2.50 16.41
N GLU A 3 30.80 -1.60 16.66
CA GLU A 3 30.52 -0.26 17.20
C GLU A 3 29.78 0.66 16.21
N GLN A 4 30.08 0.56 14.91
CA GLN A 4 29.39 1.32 13.86
C GLN A 4 27.95 0.83 13.67
N ILE A 5 27.75 -0.48 13.74
CA ILE A 5 26.44 -1.12 13.63
C ILE A 5 25.57 -0.77 14.86
N THR A 6 26.14 -0.79 16.07
CA THR A 6 25.44 -0.36 17.29
C THR A 6 25.11 1.14 17.25
N GLY A 7 26.01 1.97 16.71
CA GLY A 7 25.76 3.40 16.51
C GLY A 7 24.57 3.67 15.58
N LEU A 8 24.49 2.95 14.46
CA LEU A 8 23.35 3.02 13.53
C LEU A 8 22.06 2.49 14.15
N ALA A 9 22.10 1.34 14.83
CA ALA A 9 20.94 0.76 15.50
C ALA A 9 20.34 1.70 16.56
N ASN A 10 21.20 2.41 17.31
CA ASN A 10 20.77 3.41 18.29
C ASN A 10 20.21 4.68 17.62
N LEU A 11 20.75 5.10 16.47
CA LEU A 11 20.22 6.21 15.70
C LEU A 11 18.81 5.90 15.15
N PHE A 12 18.61 4.71 14.61
CA PHE A 12 17.30 4.23 14.15
C PHE A 12 16.32 4.00 15.31
N GLY A 13 16.79 3.49 16.45
CA GLY A 13 16.00 3.36 17.67
C GLY A 13 15.56 4.71 18.25
N GLY A 14 16.39 5.75 18.12
CA GLY A 14 16.09 7.12 18.57
C GLY A 14 15.21 7.95 17.62
N LEU A 15 15.04 7.53 16.37
CA LEU A 15 14.10 8.13 15.41
C LEU A 15 12.64 7.67 15.63
N GLY A 16 12.39 6.82 16.63
CA GLY A 16 11.06 6.58 17.15
C GLY A 16 10.52 7.86 17.76
N LEU A 17 9.73 8.62 16.99
CA LEU A 17 8.94 9.75 17.46
C LEU A 17 8.24 9.35 18.75
N THR A 18 8.75 9.87 19.87
CA THR A 18 8.22 9.65 21.21
C THR A 18 6.77 10.10 21.21
N GLY A 19 5.85 9.18 21.53
CA GLY A 19 4.47 9.48 21.83
C GLY A 19 4.41 10.44 23.02
N GLY A 20 4.07 11.69 22.73
CA GLY A 20 3.84 12.73 23.72
C GLY A 20 2.86 13.73 23.13
N THR A 21 1.61 13.62 23.55
CA THR A 21 0.55 14.61 23.30
C THR A 21 0.96 15.98 23.85
N THR A 22 1.22 16.93 22.96
CA THR A 22 1.03 18.35 23.27
C THR A 22 0.64 19.10 22.00
N GLU A 23 -0.41 19.90 22.11
CA GLU A 23 -1.00 20.70 21.06
C GLU A 23 -0.07 21.81 20.50
N LEU A 24 -0.43 22.21 19.27
CA LEU A 24 -0.27 23.51 18.62
C LEU A 24 1.02 23.82 17.81
N ILE A 25 0.74 23.96 16.50
CA ILE A 25 1.25 24.95 15.54
C ILE A 25 2.64 24.69 14.94
N GLY A 26 2.60 24.31 13.66
CA GLY A 26 3.48 24.87 12.64
C GLY A 26 4.98 24.70 12.89
N SER A 27 5.51 23.49 12.73
CA SER A 27 6.90 23.29 12.34
C SER A 27 7.05 21.93 11.68
N ALA A 28 7.25 21.95 10.37
CA ALA A 28 7.87 20.83 9.69
C ALA A 28 9.15 20.47 10.46
N SER A 29 9.24 19.22 10.92
CA SER A 29 10.45 18.65 11.49
C SER A 29 11.55 18.71 10.42
N ASN A 30 12.30 19.80 10.41
CA ASN A 30 13.48 19.97 9.58
C ASN A 30 14.64 19.24 10.26
N CYS A 31 14.73 17.93 10.03
CA CYS A 31 16.02 17.27 10.16
C CYS A 31 16.98 17.90 9.13
N PRO A 32 18.21 18.32 9.50
CA PRO A 32 19.12 18.93 8.54
C PRO A 32 19.37 17.95 7.39
N ARG A 33 19.17 18.41 6.16
CA ARG A 33 19.38 17.63 4.92
C ARG A 33 20.76 16.95 4.86
N SER A 34 21.75 17.52 5.54
CA SER A 34 23.10 16.97 5.74
C SER A 34 23.14 15.68 6.58
N THR A 35 22.29 15.56 7.60
CA THR A 35 22.22 14.40 8.50
C THR A 35 21.60 13.19 7.79
N GLN A 36 20.59 13.43 6.96
CA GLN A 36 19.96 12.36 6.16
C GLN A 36 20.92 11.82 5.09
N GLN A 37 21.71 12.70 4.47
CA GLN A 37 22.70 12.29 3.47
C GLN A 37 23.86 11.50 4.10
N ALA A 38 24.34 11.92 5.28
CA ALA A 38 25.36 11.18 6.03
C ALA A 38 24.85 9.77 6.41
N LEU A 39 23.61 9.67 6.88
CA LEU A 39 22.99 8.38 7.21
C LEU A 39 22.91 7.45 5.99
N VAL A 40 22.53 7.95 4.81
CA VAL A 40 22.46 7.14 3.59
C VAL A 40 23.85 6.62 3.19
N GLU A 41 24.90 7.43 3.34
CA GLU A 41 26.27 6.96 3.08
C GLU A 41 26.76 5.93 4.09
N ASP A 42 26.44 6.10 5.37
CA ASP A 42 26.77 5.12 6.41
C ASP A 42 26.07 3.78 6.16
N ILE A 43 24.79 3.80 5.75
CA ILE A 43 24.04 2.60 5.34
C ILE A 43 24.71 1.93 4.14
N ARG A 44 25.06 2.70 3.10
CA ARG A 44 25.70 2.15 1.90
C ARG A 44 27.05 1.51 2.21
N THR A 45 27.84 2.17 3.05
CA THR A 45 29.12 1.64 3.53
C THR A 45 28.94 0.36 4.34
N LEU A 46 27.90 0.30 5.18
CA LEU A 46 27.56 -0.89 5.94
C LEU A 46 27.16 -2.05 5.03
N ILE A 47 26.33 -1.82 4.00
CA ILE A 47 25.95 -2.84 3.01
C ILE A 47 27.19 -3.46 2.36
N GLN A 48 28.09 -2.62 1.82
CA GLN A 48 29.34 -3.08 1.20
C GLN A 48 30.22 -3.89 2.17
N THR A 49 30.28 -3.44 3.42
CA THR A 49 31.04 -4.13 4.48
C THR A 49 30.42 -5.50 4.81
N CYS A 50 29.10 -5.59 4.86
CA CYS A 50 28.37 -6.84 5.07
C CYS A 50 28.60 -7.83 3.91
N GLU A 51 28.54 -7.38 2.66
CA GLU A 51 28.84 -8.21 1.48
C GLU A 51 30.26 -8.79 1.52
N ALA A 52 31.26 -7.96 1.81
CA ALA A 52 32.65 -8.40 1.94
C ALA A 52 32.83 -9.41 3.09
N THR A 53 32.14 -9.18 4.20
CA THR A 53 32.15 -10.08 5.37
C THR A 53 31.47 -11.40 5.06
N LEU A 54 30.36 -11.38 4.33
CA LEU A 54 29.65 -12.59 3.87
C LEU A 54 30.56 -13.45 2.97
N ALA A 55 31.23 -12.83 1.99
CA ALA A 55 32.19 -13.51 1.13
C ALA A 55 33.39 -14.08 1.91
N HIS A 56 33.80 -13.43 3.00
CA HIS A 56 34.84 -13.98 3.89
C HIS A 56 34.32 -15.15 4.73
N ALA A 57 33.11 -15.05 5.29
CA ALA A 57 32.47 -16.10 6.06
C ALA A 57 32.27 -17.38 5.22
N GLN A 58 31.86 -17.25 3.97
CA GLN A 58 31.74 -18.37 3.02
C GLN A 58 33.09 -19.08 2.80
N ARG A 59 34.19 -18.33 2.66
CA ARG A 59 35.53 -18.93 2.56
C ARG A 59 35.93 -19.69 3.82
N VAL A 60 35.67 -19.12 5.01
CA VAL A 60 35.94 -19.80 6.28
C VAL A 60 35.12 -21.09 6.39
N GLN A 61 33.85 -21.07 5.99
CA GLN A 61 32.99 -22.26 5.96
C GLN A 61 33.61 -23.38 5.10
N THR A 62 34.01 -23.08 3.86
CA THR A 62 34.63 -24.09 2.98
C THR A 62 35.92 -24.67 3.55
N LEU A 63 36.71 -23.84 4.26
CA LEU A 63 37.96 -24.29 4.89
C LEU A 63 37.68 -25.24 6.05
N VAL A 64 36.71 -24.90 6.92
CA VAL A 64 36.28 -25.74 8.04
C VAL A 64 35.78 -27.10 7.57
N GLU A 65 34.96 -27.13 6.52
CA GLU A 65 34.44 -28.35 5.91
C GLU A 65 35.54 -29.23 5.30
N SER A 66 36.66 -28.63 4.85
CA SER A 66 37.80 -29.36 4.26
C SER A 66 38.77 -29.96 5.28
N THR A 67 38.74 -29.50 6.54
CA THR A 67 39.65 -29.95 7.61
C THR A 67 39.03 -31.04 8.48
N ASN A 68 39.54 -32.27 8.39
CA ASN A 68 38.99 -33.44 9.08
C ASN A 68 39.44 -33.63 10.55
N THR A 69 40.28 -32.74 11.08
CA THR A 69 40.80 -32.86 12.47
C THR A 69 40.61 -31.55 13.23
N PRO A 70 39.70 -31.51 14.22
CA PRO A 70 39.50 -30.31 15.03
C PRO A 70 40.71 -30.07 15.94
N SER A 71 41.21 -28.84 15.94
CA SER A 71 42.20 -28.33 16.90
C SER A 71 41.48 -27.55 18.00
N ASP A 72 41.90 -27.71 19.27
CA ASP A 72 41.32 -26.97 20.40
C ASP A 72 41.34 -25.44 20.18
N GLN A 73 42.40 -24.92 19.57
CA GLN A 73 42.48 -23.51 19.18
C GLN A 73 41.42 -23.14 18.14
N GLY A 74 41.19 -24.02 17.16
CA GLY A 74 40.16 -23.83 16.13
C GLY A 74 38.74 -23.81 16.72
N ILE A 75 38.47 -24.68 17.70
CA ILE A 75 37.17 -24.72 18.41
C ILE A 75 36.92 -23.42 19.19
N VAL A 76 37.95 -22.87 19.86
CA VAL A 76 37.84 -21.59 20.59
C VAL A 76 37.53 -20.43 19.64
N GLU A 77 38.25 -20.33 18.51
CA GLU A 77 38.02 -19.29 17.51
C GLU A 77 36.63 -19.41 16.85
N LEU A 78 36.19 -20.63 16.51
CA LEU A 78 34.85 -20.89 15.97
C LEU A 78 33.75 -20.52 16.99
N SER A 79 33.96 -20.80 18.27
CA SER A 79 33.03 -20.41 19.34
C SER A 79 32.94 -18.89 19.48
N SER A 80 34.08 -18.19 19.38
CA SER A 80 34.14 -16.72 19.38
C SER A 80 33.42 -16.13 18.16
N LEU A 81 33.63 -16.71 16.98
CA LEU A 81 32.94 -16.34 15.74
C LEU A 81 31.43 -16.51 15.87
N ARG A 82 30.97 -17.68 16.35
CA ARG A 82 29.54 -17.96 16.58
C ARG A 82 28.90 -16.89 17.46
N ARG A 83 29.52 -16.53 18.58
CA ARG A 83 29.00 -15.49 19.48
C ARG A 83 28.85 -14.14 18.77
N ARG A 84 29.81 -13.76 17.93
CA ARG A 84 29.76 -12.50 17.16
C ARG A 84 28.67 -12.54 16.08
N VAL A 85 28.49 -13.66 15.40
CA VAL A 85 27.41 -13.87 14.42
C VAL A 85 26.04 -13.78 15.10
N THR A 86 25.88 -14.39 16.28
CA THR A 86 24.64 -14.26 17.07
C THR A 86 24.36 -12.81 17.47
N ALA A 87 25.39 -12.05 17.86
CA ALA A 87 25.23 -10.63 18.16
C ALA A 87 24.80 -9.83 16.91
N LEU A 88 25.36 -10.14 15.74
CA LEU A 88 24.99 -9.51 14.48
C LEU A 88 23.54 -9.83 14.07
N ALA A 89 23.08 -11.07 14.30
CA ALA A 89 21.69 -11.46 14.08
C ALA A 89 20.72 -10.62 14.92
N GLY A 90 21.02 -10.40 16.21
CA GLY A 90 20.18 -9.54 17.07
C GLY A 90 20.11 -8.07 16.60
N ILE A 91 21.17 -7.56 15.96
CA ILE A 91 21.13 -6.22 15.37
C ILE A 91 20.28 -6.21 14.08
N THR A 92 20.32 -7.30 13.30
CA THR A 92 19.47 -7.46 12.11
C THR A 92 17.99 -7.41 12.48
N ASP A 93 17.59 -8.04 13.58
CA ASP A 93 16.23 -7.94 14.12
C ASP A 93 15.87 -6.49 14.49
N THR A 94 16.84 -5.73 15.01
CA THR A 94 16.64 -4.31 15.35
C THR A 94 16.41 -3.47 14.10
N PHE A 95 17.17 -3.68 13.03
CA PHE A 95 16.97 -3.00 11.75
C PHE A 95 15.64 -3.35 11.09
N THR A 96 15.23 -4.62 11.18
CA THR A 96 13.93 -5.08 10.66
C THR A 96 12.80 -4.37 11.39
N ASN A 97 12.83 -4.37 12.72
CA ASN A 97 11.84 -3.67 13.55
C ASN A 97 11.83 -2.16 13.31
N ALA A 98 12.99 -1.53 13.11
CA ALA A 98 13.07 -0.11 12.80
C ALA A 98 12.44 0.21 11.44
N THR A 99 12.74 -0.60 10.42
CA THR A 99 12.18 -0.46 9.07
C THR A 99 10.67 -0.62 9.07
N GLU A 100 10.15 -1.65 9.75
CA GLU A 100 8.70 -1.84 9.95
C GLU A 100 8.06 -0.61 10.59
N ARG A 101 8.64 -0.10 11.68
CA ARG A 101 8.12 1.10 12.37
C ARG A 101 8.13 2.33 11.46
N SER A 102 9.18 2.54 10.69
CA SER A 102 9.27 3.68 9.76
C SER A 102 8.20 3.62 8.68
N ILE A 103 7.91 2.44 8.12
CA ILE A 103 6.86 2.24 7.12
C ILE A 103 5.47 2.50 7.73
N ILE A 104 5.19 1.94 8.91
CA ILE A 104 3.91 2.16 9.60
C ILE A 104 3.72 3.63 9.99
N ALA A 105 4.79 4.29 10.44
CA ALA A 105 4.78 5.71 10.77
C ALA A 105 4.49 6.56 9.52
N TYR A 106 5.09 6.21 8.38
CA TYR A 106 4.77 6.85 7.10
C TYR A 106 3.29 6.68 6.74
N ILE A 107 2.76 5.46 6.76
CA ILE A 107 1.34 5.19 6.45
C ILE A 107 0.41 6.01 7.37
N THR A 108 0.70 6.01 8.66
CA THR A 108 -0.09 6.76 9.66
C THR A 108 0.03 8.27 9.48
N SER A 109 1.16 8.78 8.99
CA SER A 109 1.34 10.22 8.74
C SER A 109 0.47 10.76 7.61
N LEU A 110 -0.07 9.87 6.75
CA LEU A 110 -0.90 10.26 5.61
C LEU A 110 -2.34 10.61 6.01
N VAL A 111 -2.76 10.26 7.23
CA VAL A 111 -4.12 10.48 7.73
C VAL A 111 -4.18 11.67 8.70
N GLY A 112 -5.27 12.44 8.64
CA GLY A 112 -5.54 13.47 9.62
C GLY A 112 -5.90 12.90 11.01
N PRO A 113 -5.57 13.61 12.10
CA PRO A 113 -5.92 13.18 13.45
C PRO A 113 -7.44 13.19 13.67
N GLY A 114 -7.94 12.27 14.49
CA GLY A 114 -9.35 12.14 14.87
C GLY A 114 -10.26 11.50 13.81
N THR A 115 -9.72 11.10 12.66
CA THR A 115 -10.49 10.49 11.57
C THR A 115 -10.82 9.02 11.86
N LEU A 116 -11.87 8.50 11.22
CA LEU A 116 -12.21 7.08 11.29
C LEU A 116 -11.08 6.20 10.73
N VAL A 117 -10.48 6.63 9.62
CA VAL A 117 -9.33 5.95 9.02
C VAL A 117 -8.17 5.83 10.01
N GLN A 118 -7.92 6.84 10.85
CA GLN A 118 -6.90 6.73 11.90
C GLN A 118 -7.24 5.65 12.94
N LYS A 119 -8.52 5.52 13.32
CA LYS A 119 -8.98 4.46 14.23
C LYS A 119 -8.81 3.08 13.60
N MET A 120 -9.15 2.95 12.31
CA MET A 120 -8.95 1.70 11.56
C MET A 120 -7.45 1.35 11.44
N LEU A 121 -6.58 2.32 11.12
CA LEU A 121 -5.13 2.10 11.10
C LEU A 121 -4.59 1.64 12.46
N SER A 122 -5.12 2.22 13.55
CA SER A 122 -4.73 1.83 14.91
C SER A 122 -5.16 0.40 15.22
N HIS A 123 -6.39 0.03 14.83
CA HIS A 123 -6.92 -1.34 14.95
C HIS A 123 -6.06 -2.36 14.19
N PHE A 124 -5.69 -2.05 12.95
CA PHE A 124 -4.93 -2.96 12.07
C PHE A 124 -3.40 -2.90 12.24
N THR A 125 -2.88 -2.33 13.33
CA THR A 125 -1.43 -2.09 13.48
C THR A 125 -0.61 -3.40 13.38
N SER A 126 -1.13 -4.50 13.94
CA SER A 126 -0.50 -5.82 13.89
C SER A 126 -0.47 -6.40 12.48
N GLU A 127 -1.58 -6.30 11.77
CA GLU A 127 -1.81 -6.81 10.42
C GLU A 127 -0.94 -6.05 9.43
N LEU A 128 -0.90 -4.72 9.54
CA LEU A 128 -0.01 -3.88 8.73
C LEU A 128 1.46 -4.22 8.97
N ARG A 129 1.83 -4.51 10.22
CA ARG A 129 3.20 -4.97 10.55
C ARG A 129 3.49 -6.34 9.94
N SER A 130 2.54 -7.26 9.96
CA SER A 130 2.66 -8.57 9.31
C SER A 130 2.88 -8.42 7.80
N ILE A 131 2.06 -7.62 7.12
CA ILE A 131 2.19 -7.34 5.68
C ILE A 131 3.56 -6.74 5.38
N THR A 132 3.98 -5.74 6.15
CA THR A 132 5.29 -5.09 5.97
C THR A 132 6.43 -6.11 6.11
N ARG A 133 6.34 -7.01 7.09
CA ARG A 133 7.32 -8.08 7.30
C ARG A 133 7.35 -9.07 6.14
N ASP A 134 6.20 -9.48 5.64
CA ASP A 134 6.10 -10.41 4.51
C ASP A 134 6.72 -9.78 3.25
N VAL A 135 6.50 -8.47 3.03
CA VAL A 135 7.14 -7.72 1.95
C VAL A 135 8.66 -7.66 2.15
N LEU A 136 9.14 -7.30 3.34
CA LEU A 136 10.58 -7.25 3.63
C LEU A 136 11.29 -8.59 3.39
N ASN A 137 10.61 -9.71 3.68
CA ASN A 137 11.16 -11.05 3.49
C ASN A 137 11.11 -11.55 2.05
N SER A 138 10.22 -11.01 1.21
CA SER A 138 9.99 -11.47 -0.17
C SER A 138 10.60 -10.58 -1.25
N THR A 139 10.93 -9.34 -0.90
CA THR A 139 11.34 -8.30 -1.85
C THR A 139 12.86 -8.34 -2.07
N SER A 140 13.31 -8.36 -3.33
CA SER A 140 14.73 -8.19 -3.69
C SER A 140 15.16 -6.72 -3.59
N ASP A 141 16.47 -6.48 -3.48
CA ASP A 141 17.09 -5.16 -3.24
C ASP A 141 16.65 -4.05 -4.23
N ASP A 142 16.19 -4.40 -5.44
CA ASP A 142 15.78 -3.46 -6.49
C ASP A 142 14.34 -2.92 -6.37
N ASN A 143 13.51 -3.49 -5.50
CA ASN A 143 12.10 -3.15 -5.41
C ASN A 143 11.81 -2.10 -4.31
N ASN A 144 10.94 -1.13 -4.61
CA ASN A 144 10.51 -0.16 -3.60
C ASN A 144 9.61 -0.86 -2.56
N VAL A 145 10.20 -1.26 -1.44
CA VAL A 145 9.54 -1.91 -0.29
C VAL A 145 8.30 -1.13 0.17
N LEU A 146 8.38 0.20 0.27
CA LEU A 146 7.25 1.02 0.70
C LEU A 146 6.09 0.92 -0.29
N ARG A 147 6.38 1.00 -1.60
CA ARG A 147 5.38 0.85 -2.65
C ARG A 147 4.71 -0.51 -2.59
N VAL A 148 5.49 -1.58 -2.56
CA VAL A 148 4.97 -2.97 -2.53
C VAL A 148 4.12 -3.20 -1.27
N THR A 149 4.54 -2.62 -0.13
CA THR A 149 3.75 -2.67 1.10
C THR A 149 2.40 -1.98 0.94
N LEU A 150 2.37 -0.78 0.36
CA LEU A 150 1.12 -0.05 0.13
C LEU A 150 0.20 -0.78 -0.86
N GLU A 151 0.76 -1.38 -1.91
CA GLU A 151 0.00 -2.16 -2.91
C GLU A 151 -0.62 -3.39 -2.24
N MET A 152 0.15 -4.12 -1.45
CA MET A 152 -0.34 -5.29 -0.72
C MET A 152 -1.41 -4.92 0.32
N CYS A 153 -1.24 -3.80 1.04
CA CYS A 153 -2.27 -3.30 1.95
C CYS A 153 -3.56 -2.93 1.21
N TYR A 154 -3.46 -2.30 0.05
CA TYR A 154 -4.62 -1.97 -0.79
C TYR A 154 -5.35 -3.23 -1.26
N ASP A 155 -4.62 -4.21 -1.79
CA ASP A 155 -5.19 -5.47 -2.26
C ASP A 155 -5.91 -6.22 -1.12
N LYS A 156 -5.27 -6.29 0.07
CA LYS A 156 -5.86 -6.89 1.27
C LYS A 156 -7.00 -6.06 1.87
N ALA A 157 -7.14 -4.80 1.52
CA ALA A 157 -8.27 -3.97 1.93
C ALA A 157 -9.48 -4.14 0.99
N LEU A 158 -9.23 -4.48 -0.29
CA LEU A 158 -10.26 -4.75 -1.29
C LEU A 158 -10.81 -6.18 -1.25
N ASP A 159 -9.94 -7.15 -0.95
CA ASP A 159 -10.33 -8.55 -0.83
C ASP A 159 -11.24 -8.74 0.39
N ALA A 160 -12.42 -9.32 0.17
CA ALA A 160 -13.38 -9.62 1.25
C ALA A 160 -12.81 -10.57 2.31
N SER A 161 -11.81 -11.40 1.94
CA SER A 161 -11.07 -12.27 2.85
C SER A 161 -9.75 -11.66 3.36
N GLY A 162 -9.48 -10.42 2.99
CA GLY A 162 -8.25 -9.73 3.33
C GLY A 162 -8.19 -9.34 4.81
N ILE A 163 -6.99 -9.46 5.40
CA ILE A 163 -6.79 -9.24 6.84
C ILE A 163 -7.02 -7.79 7.28
N VAL A 164 -6.89 -6.83 6.36
CA VAL A 164 -7.19 -5.40 6.58
C VAL A 164 -8.48 -4.96 5.90
N HIS A 165 -9.36 -5.90 5.56
CA HIS A 165 -10.68 -5.60 5.04
C HIS A 165 -11.51 -4.84 6.08
N SER A 166 -12.32 -3.89 5.62
CA SER A 166 -13.11 -3.02 6.51
C SER A 166 -14.08 -3.78 7.44
N ASP A 167 -14.57 -4.95 7.01
CA ASP A 167 -15.42 -5.82 7.84
C ASP A 167 -14.75 -6.26 9.13
N ASN A 168 -13.44 -6.51 9.11
CA ASN A 168 -12.69 -6.91 10.30
C ASN A 168 -12.61 -5.80 11.36
N TYR A 169 -13.06 -4.59 11.02
CA TYR A 169 -13.26 -3.48 11.95
C TYR A 169 -14.74 -3.31 12.31
N PHE A 170 -15.63 -3.27 11.31
CA PHE A 170 -17.04 -2.94 11.54
C PHE A 170 -17.87 -4.08 12.12
N ILE A 171 -17.63 -5.34 11.74
CA ILE A 171 -18.40 -6.49 12.24
C ILE A 171 -18.21 -6.65 13.75
N PRO A 172 -16.97 -6.73 14.29
CA PRO A 172 -16.79 -6.85 15.74
C PRO A 172 -17.31 -5.62 16.50
N LEU A 173 -17.21 -4.42 15.91
CA LEU A 173 -17.74 -3.20 16.51
C LEU A 173 -19.28 -3.22 16.59
N GLY A 174 -19.94 -3.75 15.54
CA GLY A 174 -21.38 -3.96 15.52
C GLY A 174 -21.81 -5.03 16.52
N GLU A 175 -21.13 -6.18 16.56
CA GLU A 175 -21.40 -7.26 17.51
C GLU A 175 -21.16 -6.83 18.97
N ALA A 176 -20.13 -6.02 19.24
CA ALA A 176 -19.89 -5.48 20.57
C ALA A 176 -21.00 -4.54 21.05
N SER A 177 -21.71 -3.87 20.12
CA SER A 177 -22.89 -3.08 20.47
C SER A 177 -24.12 -3.93 20.83
N LEU A 178 -24.05 -5.24 20.58
CA LEU A 178 -25.06 -6.24 20.90
C LEU A 178 -24.70 -7.05 22.16
N GLU A 179 -23.94 -6.46 23.11
CA GLU A 179 -23.37 -7.06 24.34
C GLU A 179 -24.03 -8.37 24.82
N TRP A 180 -23.22 -9.41 25.05
CA TRP A 180 -23.60 -10.61 25.79
C TRP A 180 -23.60 -10.33 27.31
N PRO A 181 -24.48 -10.95 28.11
CA PRO A 181 -25.45 -11.96 27.69
C PRO A 181 -26.59 -11.29 26.96
N TYR A 182 -27.28 -12.03 26.08
CA TYR A 182 -28.67 -11.72 25.72
C TYR A 182 -29.32 -11.01 26.90
N ASP A 183 -29.70 -9.75 26.67
CA ASP A 183 -30.19 -8.84 27.68
C ASP A 183 -30.98 -9.62 28.75
N PRO A 184 -30.56 -9.65 30.02
CA PRO A 184 -31.34 -10.30 31.09
C PRO A 184 -32.77 -9.74 31.18
N ASP A 185 -33.02 -8.60 30.51
CA ASP A 185 -34.31 -7.94 30.37
C ASP A 185 -34.95 -8.19 28.98
N PHE A 186 -34.58 -9.27 28.26
CA PHE A 186 -35.18 -9.77 26.99
C PHE A 186 -36.66 -10.24 27.10
N GLU A 187 -37.35 -9.77 28.14
CA GLU A 187 -38.81 -9.78 28.29
C GLU A 187 -39.32 -8.40 28.74
N SER A 188 -38.64 -7.31 28.40
CA SER A 188 -39.20 -5.97 28.62
C SER A 188 -40.29 -5.70 27.57
N GLU A 189 -41.45 -5.22 28.03
CA GLU A 189 -42.57 -4.82 27.16
C GLU A 189 -42.12 -3.85 26.05
N ASP A 190 -41.05 -3.08 26.28
CA ASP A 190 -40.48 -2.12 25.32
C ASP A 190 -39.93 -2.76 24.02
N TYR A 191 -39.43 -4.00 24.07
CA TYR A 191 -38.94 -4.71 22.88
C TYR A 191 -40.08 -5.27 22.02
N TYR A 192 -41.08 -5.88 22.67
CA TYR A 192 -42.30 -6.32 21.99
C TYR A 192 -43.12 -5.12 21.50
N GLU A 193 -43.10 -3.99 22.21
CA GLU A 193 -43.69 -2.73 21.76
C GLU A 193 -42.98 -2.19 20.51
N HIS A 194 -41.68 -2.43 20.33
CA HIS A 194 -40.96 -2.04 19.11
C HIS A 194 -41.39 -2.85 17.89
N GLU A 195 -41.43 -4.19 17.99
CA GLU A 195 -41.88 -5.05 16.89
C GLU A 195 -43.36 -4.84 16.56
N ASP A 196 -44.21 -4.73 17.59
CA ASP A 196 -45.63 -4.43 17.42
C ASP A 196 -45.85 -3.04 16.81
N ARG A 197 -45.08 -2.02 17.21
CA ARG A 197 -45.15 -0.68 16.59
C ARG A 197 -44.66 -0.67 15.15
N ILE A 198 -43.65 -1.46 14.79
CA ILE A 198 -43.26 -1.63 13.38
C ILE A 198 -44.40 -2.28 12.58
N ALA A 199 -45.13 -3.22 13.17
CA ALA A 199 -46.21 -3.94 12.49
C ALA A 199 -47.53 -3.14 12.41
N ILE A 200 -47.80 -2.25 13.38
CA ILE A 200 -49.09 -1.57 13.56
C ILE A 200 -49.02 -0.09 13.14
N ASP A 201 -47.91 0.60 13.37
CA ASP A 201 -47.74 2.03 13.10
C ASP A 201 -46.86 2.25 11.85
N ASP A 202 -47.52 2.51 10.73
CA ASP A 202 -46.86 2.81 9.45
C ASP A 202 -45.88 4.00 9.54
N GLY A 203 -46.17 4.99 10.39
CA GLY A 203 -45.31 6.16 10.59
C GLY A 203 -44.05 5.81 11.38
N TYR A 204 -44.18 4.97 12.40
CA TYR A 204 -43.04 4.43 13.15
C TYR A 204 -42.18 3.50 12.29
N ALA A 205 -42.80 2.60 11.53
CA ALA A 205 -42.13 1.68 10.63
C ALA A 205 -41.31 2.43 9.56
N GLU A 206 -41.86 3.50 8.97
CA GLU A 206 -41.15 4.33 8.00
C GLU A 206 -40.00 5.10 8.65
N ALA A 207 -40.19 5.69 9.83
CA ALA A 207 -39.11 6.37 10.56
C ALA A 207 -37.95 5.42 10.91
N PHE A 208 -38.27 4.20 11.33
CA PHE A 208 -37.28 3.15 11.59
C PHE A 208 -36.53 2.74 10.31
N ARG A 209 -37.25 2.52 9.19
CA ARG A 209 -36.65 2.22 7.88
C ARG A 209 -35.70 3.33 7.42
N VAL A 210 -36.10 4.59 7.55
CA VAL A 210 -35.26 5.74 7.21
C VAL A 210 -33.99 5.76 8.07
N ARG A 211 -34.10 5.49 9.38
CA ARG A 211 -32.95 5.39 10.28
C ARG A 211 -32.00 4.26 9.88
N CYS A 212 -32.51 3.06 9.64
CA CYS A 212 -31.70 1.92 9.18
C CYS A 212 -30.98 2.22 7.87
N LYS A 213 -31.69 2.83 6.91
CA LYS A 213 -31.10 3.23 5.62
C LYS A 213 -30.00 4.27 5.80
N HIS A 214 -30.21 5.26 6.66
CA HIS A 214 -29.22 6.29 6.96
C HIS A 214 -27.96 5.69 7.60
N GLN A 215 -28.13 4.74 8.53
CA GLN A 215 -27.01 4.05 9.16
C GLN A 215 -26.23 3.19 8.16
N SER A 216 -26.93 2.41 7.32
CA SER A 216 -26.29 1.60 6.27
C SER A 216 -25.52 2.46 5.27
N GLU A 217 -26.08 3.61 4.87
CA GLU A 217 -25.40 4.55 3.97
C GLU A 217 -24.16 5.17 4.62
N LYS A 218 -24.23 5.52 5.91
CA LYS A 218 -23.07 6.02 6.66
C LYS A 218 -21.97 4.97 6.74
N GLU A 219 -22.29 3.72 7.05
CA GLU A 219 -21.33 2.62 7.07
C GLU A 219 -20.71 2.38 5.70
N ARG A 220 -21.51 2.45 4.63
CA ARG A 220 -21.02 2.35 3.24
C ARG A 220 -20.01 3.45 2.91
N GLN A 221 -20.32 4.71 3.25
CA GLN A 221 -19.41 5.85 3.04
C GLN A 221 -18.10 5.68 3.83
N GLN A 222 -18.19 5.20 5.07
CA GLN A 222 -17.03 4.93 5.92
C GLN A 222 -16.14 3.81 5.36
N ARG A 223 -16.74 2.77 4.77
CA ARG A 223 -16.01 1.70 4.07
C ARG A 223 -15.34 2.22 2.80
N GLU A 224 -16.00 3.10 2.05
CA GLU A 224 -15.40 3.76 0.89
C GLU A 224 -14.23 4.69 1.28
N GLU A 225 -14.31 5.37 2.43
CA GLU A 225 -13.21 6.18 2.96
C GLU A 225 -11.96 5.35 3.23
N TRP A 226 -12.11 4.11 3.71
CA TRP A 226 -11.01 3.18 3.92
C TRP A 226 -10.28 2.85 2.61
N ILE A 227 -11.03 2.52 1.55
CA ILE A 227 -10.45 2.24 0.23
C ILE A 227 -9.82 3.50 -0.37
N ARG A 228 -10.50 4.65 -0.24
CA ARG A 228 -10.01 5.94 -0.74
C ARG A 228 -8.69 6.33 -0.07
N PHE A 229 -8.50 6.02 1.21
CA PHE A 229 -7.25 6.25 1.90
C PHE A 229 -6.08 5.50 1.23
N TRP A 230 -6.24 4.21 0.95
CA TRP A 230 -5.18 3.41 0.32
C TRP A 230 -4.82 3.90 -1.08
N VAL A 231 -5.83 4.30 -1.86
CA VAL A 231 -5.62 4.95 -3.17
C VAL A 231 -4.79 6.24 -3.01
N GLN A 232 -5.14 7.08 -2.04
CA GLN A 232 -4.39 8.32 -1.78
C GLN A 232 -2.96 8.02 -1.31
N ALA A 233 -2.75 6.99 -0.50
CA ALA A 233 -1.43 6.58 -0.04
C ALA A 233 -0.55 6.14 -1.20
N LEU A 234 -1.08 5.34 -2.13
CA LEU A 234 -0.39 4.93 -3.35
C LEU A 234 -0.06 6.12 -4.28
N SER A 235 -0.97 7.10 -4.37
CA SER A 235 -0.71 8.31 -5.17
C SER A 235 0.41 9.21 -4.61
N LYS A 236 0.63 9.15 -3.29
CA LYS A 236 1.66 9.93 -2.58
C LYS A 236 2.98 9.17 -2.40
N CYS A 237 3.10 7.97 -2.99
CA CYS A 237 4.32 7.18 -2.91
C CYS A 237 5.49 7.93 -3.58
N PRO A 238 6.69 8.00 -2.96
CA PRO A 238 7.82 8.78 -3.48
C PRO A 238 8.30 8.38 -4.89
N ASN A 239 8.06 7.14 -5.31
CA ASN A 239 8.45 6.64 -6.64
C ASN A 239 7.32 6.77 -7.68
N GLY A 240 6.35 7.63 -7.43
CA GLY A 240 5.27 7.98 -8.34
C GLY A 240 3.99 7.17 -8.12
N PRO A 241 2.87 7.64 -8.69
CA PRO A 241 1.58 6.99 -8.56
C PRO A 241 1.60 5.64 -9.28
N THR A 242 1.17 4.60 -8.58
CA THR A 242 1.07 3.24 -9.13
C THR A 242 -0.34 2.90 -9.63
N LEU A 243 -1.32 3.68 -9.19
CA LEU A 243 -2.72 3.57 -9.59
C LEU A 243 -3.16 4.83 -10.34
N PHE A 244 -3.71 4.64 -11.54
CA PHE A 244 -4.48 5.66 -12.23
C PHE A 244 -5.92 5.66 -11.68
N TYR A 245 -6.07 6.13 -10.44
CA TYR A 245 -7.38 6.32 -9.84
C TYR A 245 -7.76 7.79 -9.91
N SER A 246 -8.69 8.15 -10.81
CA SER A 246 -9.27 9.49 -10.80
C SER A 246 -10.24 9.57 -9.60
N PRO A 247 -10.01 10.47 -8.62
CA PRO A 247 -10.99 10.68 -7.57
C PRO A 247 -12.25 11.26 -8.22
N ALA A 248 -13.26 10.42 -8.43
CA ALA A 248 -14.57 10.89 -8.82
C ALA A 248 -15.02 11.90 -7.77
N SER A 249 -15.15 13.17 -8.19
CA SER A 249 -15.73 14.34 -7.49
C SER A 249 -14.84 15.44 -6.89
N HIS A 250 -13.52 15.31 -6.76
CA HIS A 250 -12.69 16.47 -6.33
C HIS A 250 -11.32 16.50 -7.01
N LEU A 251 -11.26 17.14 -8.18
CA LEU A 251 -10.02 17.73 -8.69
C LEU A 251 -9.93 19.15 -8.12
N PRO A 252 -9.17 19.42 -7.05
CA PRO A 252 -8.76 20.78 -6.76
C PRO A 252 -7.78 21.18 -7.86
N HIS A 253 -8.29 21.83 -8.91
CA HIS A 253 -7.46 22.49 -9.93
C HIS A 253 -6.25 21.65 -10.40
N CYS A 254 -6.49 20.42 -10.88
CA CYS A 254 -5.53 19.89 -11.86
C CYS A 254 -5.66 20.79 -13.09
N GLN A 255 -4.76 21.75 -13.23
CA GLN A 255 -4.53 22.38 -14.52
C GLN A 255 -4.06 21.25 -15.43
N PHE A 256 -4.98 20.72 -16.24
CA PHE A 256 -4.69 19.73 -17.28
C PHE A 256 -3.62 20.17 -18.28
N ALA A 257 -3.14 21.42 -18.17
CA ALA A 257 -1.98 21.94 -18.88
C ALA A 257 -0.68 21.16 -18.57
N ASP A 258 -0.53 20.61 -17.35
CA ASP A 258 0.69 19.93 -16.91
C ASP A 258 0.59 18.39 -16.95
N VAL A 259 -0.57 17.85 -17.34
CA VAL A 259 -0.69 16.41 -17.61
C VAL A 259 0.05 16.16 -18.92
N PRO A 260 1.04 15.24 -18.97
CA PRO A 260 1.65 14.83 -20.22
C PRO A 260 0.54 14.49 -21.20
N ARG A 261 0.47 15.18 -22.34
CA ARG A 261 -0.54 14.94 -23.40
C ARG A 261 -0.56 13.50 -23.92
N TYR A 262 0.42 12.71 -23.51
CA TYR A 262 0.54 11.30 -23.78
C TYR A 262 0.31 10.54 -22.47
N LEU A 263 -0.83 9.86 -22.39
CA LEU A 263 -1.01 8.73 -21.47
C LEU A 263 0.16 7.76 -21.77
N PHE A 264 0.99 7.43 -20.79
CA PHE A 264 2.06 6.45 -21.00
C PHE A 264 1.42 5.13 -21.41
N ARG A 265 1.59 4.75 -22.68
CA ARG A 265 1.18 3.44 -23.21
C ARG A 265 2.39 2.52 -23.12
N ALA A 266 2.21 1.37 -22.47
CA ALA A 266 3.23 0.35 -22.43
C ALA A 266 3.43 -0.24 -23.84
N PHE A 267 4.69 -0.41 -24.20
CA PHE A 267 5.10 -0.96 -25.49
C PHE A 267 4.93 -2.49 -25.44
N ASP A 268 3.92 -3.04 -26.10
CA ASP A 268 3.84 -4.47 -26.40
C ASP A 268 4.06 -4.68 -27.90
N TYR A 269 4.97 -5.57 -28.26
CA TYR A 269 5.21 -5.94 -29.66
C TYR A 269 4.00 -6.67 -30.28
N LYS A 270 3.07 -7.14 -29.45
CA LYS A 270 1.80 -7.76 -29.89
C LYS A 270 0.67 -6.76 -30.13
N SER A 271 0.85 -5.50 -29.76
CA SER A 271 -0.12 -4.43 -29.98
C SER A 271 -0.40 -4.20 -31.46
N SER A 272 -1.68 -4.16 -31.85
CA SER A 272 -2.09 -3.82 -33.21
C SER A 272 -1.89 -2.32 -33.48
N GLY A 273 -1.00 -1.96 -34.41
CA GLY A 273 -0.72 -0.57 -34.78
C GLY A 273 0.70 -0.38 -35.32
N LYS A 274 1.08 0.87 -35.60
CA LYS A 274 2.46 1.24 -35.92
C LYS A 274 3.20 1.55 -34.62
N ASN A 275 4.07 0.63 -34.20
CA ASN A 275 4.90 0.73 -33.00
C ASN A 275 6.38 0.58 -33.39
N ASP A 276 7.08 1.71 -33.55
CA ASP A 276 8.53 1.74 -33.75
C ASP A 276 9.19 2.73 -32.77
N HIS A 277 10.52 2.86 -32.82
CA HIS A 277 11.27 3.75 -31.92
C HIS A 277 10.89 5.24 -32.04
N TYR A 278 10.19 5.63 -33.11
CA TYR A 278 9.85 7.01 -33.41
C TYR A 278 8.34 7.28 -33.40
N VAL A 279 7.50 6.25 -33.56
CA VAL A 279 6.06 6.39 -33.76
C VAL A 279 5.30 5.29 -33.02
N VAL A 280 4.30 5.70 -32.24
CA VAL A 280 3.28 4.84 -31.63
C VAL A 280 1.92 5.35 -32.09
N ALA A 281 1.24 4.61 -32.97
CA ALA A 281 -0.01 5.04 -33.58
C ALA A 281 -0.94 3.87 -33.94
N SER A 282 -2.26 4.07 -33.86
CA SER A 282 -3.31 3.06 -34.11
C SER A 282 -3.19 2.42 -35.49
N SER A 283 -3.80 1.24 -35.66
CA SER A 283 -3.95 0.62 -37.00
C SER A 283 -4.58 1.59 -37.99
N GLU A 284 -5.51 2.44 -37.52
CA GLU A 284 -6.12 3.50 -38.33
C GLU A 284 -5.09 4.47 -38.94
N SER A 285 -4.01 4.77 -38.22
CA SER A 285 -2.97 5.68 -38.69
C SER A 285 -2.19 5.14 -39.91
N ILE A 286 -2.22 3.82 -40.12
CA ILE A 286 -1.59 3.14 -41.25
C ILE A 286 -2.41 3.40 -42.53
N SER A 287 -3.73 3.50 -42.40
CA SER A 287 -4.63 3.80 -43.51
C SER A 287 -4.65 5.32 -43.78
N ALA A 288 -3.81 5.77 -44.71
CA ALA A 288 -3.69 7.18 -45.11
C ALA A 288 -5.00 7.84 -45.64
N ARG A 289 -6.10 7.08 -45.73
CA ARG A 289 -7.41 7.53 -46.23
C ARG A 289 -8.41 7.86 -45.12
N SER A 290 -8.11 7.58 -43.85
CA SER A 290 -9.09 7.76 -42.78
C SER A 290 -8.86 9.06 -41.99
N TYR A 291 -9.82 9.97 -42.11
CA TYR A 291 -9.95 11.17 -41.26
C TYR A 291 -10.24 10.81 -39.80
N LEU A 292 -10.60 9.56 -39.49
CA LEU A 292 -10.95 9.10 -38.14
C LEU A 292 -9.72 8.90 -37.23
N SER A 293 -8.53 8.70 -37.81
CA SER A 293 -7.26 8.51 -37.09
C SER A 293 -6.84 9.72 -36.24
N ARG A 294 -7.38 10.91 -36.53
CA ARG A 294 -7.04 12.17 -35.86
C ARG A 294 -8.19 12.79 -35.08
N VAL A 295 -9.29 12.06 -34.92
CA VAL A 295 -10.46 12.56 -34.17
C VAL A 295 -10.20 12.33 -32.68
N ASP A 296 -10.18 13.43 -31.93
CA ASP A 296 -10.05 13.42 -30.47
C ASP A 296 -11.25 12.67 -29.85
N LEU A 297 -10.97 11.70 -28.97
CA LEU A 297 -11.99 10.93 -28.26
C LEU A 297 -12.91 11.86 -27.43
N LEU A 298 -12.36 12.95 -26.90
CA LEU A 298 -13.12 13.92 -26.09
C LEU A 298 -14.02 14.83 -26.92
N SER A 299 -13.84 14.86 -28.24
CA SER A 299 -14.70 15.61 -29.17
C SER A 299 -15.92 14.82 -29.66
N ARG A 300 -16.05 13.56 -29.26
CA ARG A 300 -17.12 12.64 -29.66
C ARG A 300 -18.25 12.58 -28.62
N THR A 301 -19.39 12.05 -29.03
CA THR A 301 -20.51 11.83 -28.10
C THR A 301 -20.19 10.69 -27.13
N ALA A 302 -20.76 10.74 -25.91
CA ALA A 302 -20.53 9.71 -24.89
C ALA A 302 -20.90 8.31 -25.40
N GLU A 303 -21.99 8.18 -26.16
CA GLU A 303 -22.43 6.90 -26.74
C GLU A 303 -21.41 6.34 -27.74
N GLU A 304 -20.86 7.17 -28.62
CA GLU A 304 -19.81 6.76 -29.55
C GLU A 304 -18.54 6.33 -28.83
N VAL A 305 -18.11 7.10 -27.81
CA VAL A 305 -16.93 6.78 -27.00
C VAL A 305 -17.11 5.46 -26.26
N THR A 306 -18.27 5.25 -25.63
CA THR A 306 -18.60 3.99 -24.93
C THR A 306 -18.60 2.81 -25.89
N ARG A 307 -19.20 2.94 -27.08
CA ARG A 307 -19.20 1.87 -28.08
C ARG A 307 -17.80 1.56 -28.60
N MET A 308 -16.98 2.59 -28.83
CA MET A 308 -15.59 2.43 -29.28
C MET A 308 -14.73 1.75 -28.19
N LEU A 309 -14.83 2.19 -26.94
CA LEU A 309 -14.16 1.56 -25.80
C LEU A 309 -14.61 0.13 -25.60
N TYR A 310 -15.91 -0.13 -25.62
CA TYR A 310 -16.45 -1.48 -25.48
C TYR A 310 -15.92 -2.41 -26.58
N SER A 311 -15.97 -1.98 -27.84
CA SER A 311 -15.45 -2.76 -28.97
C SER A 311 -13.95 -3.01 -28.84
N HIS A 312 -13.19 -2.01 -28.38
CA HIS A 312 -11.75 -2.10 -28.17
C HIS A 312 -11.35 -3.02 -27.01
N LEU A 313 -12.15 -3.07 -25.94
CA LEU A 313 -11.89 -3.91 -24.77
C LEU A 313 -12.38 -5.35 -24.98
N THR A 314 -13.34 -5.57 -25.88
CA THR A 314 -13.94 -6.89 -26.14
C THR A 314 -13.40 -7.58 -27.39
N LYS A 315 -12.66 -6.88 -28.24
CA LYS A 315 -11.99 -7.50 -29.39
C LYS A 315 -10.88 -8.45 -28.92
N SER A 316 -10.68 -9.52 -29.69
CA SER A 316 -9.52 -10.39 -29.51
C SER A 316 -8.22 -9.59 -29.75
N CYS A 317 -7.17 -9.82 -28.95
CA CYS A 317 -5.89 -9.10 -28.98
C CYS A 317 -5.19 -9.06 -30.37
N PHE A 318 -5.72 -9.77 -31.36
CA PHE A 318 -5.10 -10.00 -32.67
C PHE A 318 -5.95 -9.48 -33.84
N ARG A 319 -7.10 -8.83 -33.59
CA ARG A 319 -7.95 -8.24 -34.64
C ARG A 319 -8.48 -6.88 -34.22
N GLY A 320 -7.74 -5.82 -34.54
CA GLY A 320 -8.30 -4.47 -34.62
C GLY A 320 -9.09 -4.34 -35.93
N GLU A 321 -10.28 -3.77 -35.88
CA GLU A 321 -10.95 -3.32 -37.10
C GLU A 321 -10.19 -2.12 -37.69
N ASP A 322 -10.19 -1.97 -39.02
CA ASP A 322 -9.60 -0.83 -39.76
C ASP A 322 -10.36 0.50 -39.53
N THR A 323 -11.14 0.58 -38.44
CA THR A 323 -11.79 1.80 -37.96
C THR A 323 -11.45 2.10 -36.50
N ASP A 324 -10.61 1.26 -35.86
CA ASP A 324 -10.22 1.42 -34.48
C ASP A 324 -9.08 2.44 -34.34
N ASN A 325 -9.43 3.62 -33.83
CA ASN A 325 -8.47 4.69 -33.59
C ASN A 325 -7.76 4.56 -32.22
N LEU A 326 -8.04 3.52 -31.43
CA LEU A 326 -7.38 3.21 -30.16
C LEU A 326 -6.26 2.17 -30.37
N MET A 327 -5.18 2.29 -29.59
CA MET A 327 -4.09 1.31 -29.57
C MET A 327 -4.42 0.21 -28.56
N SER A 328 -4.28 -1.05 -28.96
CA SER A 328 -4.38 -2.20 -28.05
C SER A 328 -3.06 -2.56 -27.43
#